data_AF-A0A563W3X5-F1
#
_entry.id   AF-A0A563W3X5-F1
#
_cell.length_a   1.000
_cell.length_b   1.000
_cell.length_c   1.000
_cell.angle_alpha   90.00
_cell.angle_beta   90.00
_cell.angle_gamma   90.00
#
_symmetry.space_group_name_H-M   'P 1'
#
loop_
_entity.id
_entity.type
_entity.pdbx_description
1 polymer ?
#
loop_
_entity_poly.entity_id
_entity_poly.type
_entity_poly.pdbx_seq_one_letter_code
_entity_poly.pdbx_strand_id
1 'polypeptide(L)' 'MRIGTNFPIDLFFASLAKNYHEKAIGVILSGTGSDGIYGLRAINEAGGVAFSSRYRNSRV' A
#
# COMPACT_ATOMS: atom_id res chain seq x y z
N MET A 1 15.57 -8.64 -10.50
CA MET A 1 15.02 -7.43 -11.14
C MET A 1 13.83 -7.85 -12.00
N ARG A 2 12.58 -7.61 -11.57
CA ARG A 2 11.39 -7.91 -12.39
C ARG A 2 10.90 -6.60 -13.00
N ILE A 3 11.19 -6.41 -14.29
CA ILE A 3 10.57 -5.41 -15.16
C ILE A 3 9.30 -6.07 -15.71
N GLY A 4 8.12 -5.45 -15.55
CA GLY A 4 6.93 -5.94 -16.28
C GLY A 4 5.53 -5.67 -15.74
N THR A 5 5.35 -4.88 -14.68
CA THR A 5 4.03 -4.30 -14.37
C THR A 5 4.29 -2.94 -13.73
N ASN A 6 3.78 -1.86 -14.33
CA ASN A 6 3.81 -0.57 -13.69
C ASN A 6 2.86 -0.67 -12.49
N PHE A 7 3.42 -0.70 -11.27
CA PHE A 7 2.69 -0.66 -10.01
C PHE A 7 2.79 0.76 -9.44
N PRO A 8 2.07 1.74 -10.04
CA PRO A 8 2.18 3.14 -9.66
C PRO A 8 1.80 3.37 -8.19
N ILE A 9 0.90 2.57 -7.61
CA ILE A 9 0.53 2.71 -6.20
C ILE A 9 1.70 2.25 -5.31
N ASP A 10 2.34 1.13 -5.63
CA ASP A 10 3.55 0.70 -4.92
C ASP A 10 4.68 1.75 -5.03
N LEU A 11 4.91 2.28 -6.22
CA LEU A 11 5.91 3.34 -6.46
C LEU A 11 5.62 4.61 -5.66
N PHE A 12 4.35 5.06 -5.68
CA PHE A 12 3.92 6.22 -4.92
C PHE A 12 4.09 6.03 -3.41
N PHE A 13 3.64 4.90 -2.87
CA PHE A 13 3.77 4.60 -1.45
C PHE A 13 5.23 4.38 -1.03
N ALA A 14 6.07 3.80 -1.87
CA ALA A 14 7.51 3.69 -1.61
C ALA A 14 8.16 5.08 -1.53
N SER A 15 7.81 6.01 -2.43
CA SER A 15 8.28 7.40 -2.35
C SER A 15 7.73 8.10 -1.11
N LEU A 16 6.46 7.89 -0.76
CA LEU A 16 5.85 8.48 0.43
C LEU A 16 6.56 8.02 1.71
N ALA A 17 6.78 6.70 1.85
CA ALA A 17 7.51 6.11 2.96
C ALA A 17 8.94 6.66 3.05
N LYS A 18 9.65 6.74 1.92
CA LYS A 18 11.02 7.27 1.85
C LYS A 18 11.12 8.74 2.26
N ASN A 19 10.14 9.56 1.94
CA ASN A 19 10.21 11.00 2.18
C ASN A 19 9.61 11.43 3.53
N TYR A 20 8.64 10.67 4.05
CA TYR A 20 7.85 11.08 5.23
C TYR A 20 7.92 10.12 6.41
N HIS A 21 8.49 8.91 6.25
CA HIS A 21 8.77 7.94 7.32
C HIS A 21 7.54 7.72 8.23
N GLU A 22 7.66 7.99 9.53
CA GLU A 22 6.58 7.82 10.52
C GLU A 22 5.35 8.69 10.26
N LYS A 23 5.48 9.73 9.43
CA LYS A 23 4.37 10.61 9.03
C LYS A 23 3.59 10.09 7.82
N ALA A 24 4.04 9.01 7.19
CA ALA A 24 3.33 8.42 6.07
C ALA A 24 2.13 7.58 6.55
N ILE A 25 0.95 7.83 5.98
CA ILE A 25 -0.26 7.02 6.19
C ILE A 25 -0.73 6.50 4.84
N GLY A 26 -0.77 5.18 4.68
CA GLY A 26 -1.26 4.50 3.50
C GLY A 26 -2.57 3.76 3.78
N VAL A 27 -3.57 3.96 2.92
CA VAL A 27 -4.85 3.24 2.99
C VAL A 27 -5.13 2.64 1.62
N ILE A 28 -5.30 1.33 1.56
CA ILE A 28 -5.81 0.64 0.36
C ILE A 28 -7.24 0.22 0.58
N LEU A 29 -8.08 0.58 -0.38
CA LEU A 29 -9.46 0.11 -0.48
C LEU A 29 -9.52 -1.11 -1.39
N SER A 30 -10.51 -1.97 -1.16
CA SER A 30 -10.70 -3.19 -1.95
C SER A 30 -10.89 -2.85 -3.44
N GLY A 31 -10.00 -3.36 -4.28
CA GLY A 31 -10.01 -3.24 -5.74
C GLY A 31 -9.59 -4.56 -6.41
N THR A 32 -9.58 -4.62 -7.74
CA THR A 32 -9.35 -5.85 -8.52
C THR A 32 -7.87 -6.18 -8.77
N GLY A 33 -6.93 -5.41 -8.19
CA GLY A 33 -5.50 -5.53 -8.46
C GLY A 33 -4.63 -5.71 -7.21
N SER A 34 -3.42 -6.20 -7.42
CA SER A 34 -2.41 -6.40 -6.36
C SER A 34 -1.51 -5.18 -6.11
N ASP A 35 -1.68 -4.11 -6.89
CA ASP A 35 -0.91 -2.86 -6.78
C ASP A 35 -1.16 -2.18 -5.43
N GLY A 36 -0.08 -1.79 -4.76
CA GLY A 36 -0.10 -1.07 -3.49
C GLY A 36 0.20 -1.95 -2.26
N ILE A 37 0.15 -3.28 -2.37
CA ILE A 37 0.47 -4.18 -1.23
C ILE A 37 1.93 -4.02 -0.81
N TYR A 38 2.87 -3.93 -1.77
CA TYR A 38 4.28 -3.76 -1.47
C TYR A 38 4.58 -2.33 -0.99
N GLY A 39 3.83 -1.35 -1.50
CA GLY A 39 3.86 0.03 -1.05
C GLY A 39 3.40 0.21 0.40
N LEU A 40 2.30 -0.42 0.80
CA LEU A 40 1.83 -0.41 2.19
C LEU A 40 2.86 -1.03 3.13
N ARG A 41 3.52 -2.10 2.67
CA ARG A 41 4.63 -2.71 3.42
C ARG A 41 5.78 -1.72 3.60
N ALA A 42 6.16 -1.00 2.54
CA ALA A 42 7.20 0.02 2.63
C ALA A 42 6.85 1.14 3.63
N ILE A 43 5.57 1.57 3.68
CA ILE A 43 5.09 2.56 4.67
C ILE A 43 5.27 2.02 6.10
N ASN A 44 4.88 0.77 6.36
CA ASN A 44 5.02 0.15 7.68
C ASN A 44 6.49 -0.02 8.09
N GLU A 45 7.34 -0.50 7.18
CA GLU A 45 8.78 -0.67 7.41
C GLU A 45 9.49 0.68 7.67
N ALA A 46 8.97 1.79 7.14
CA ALA A 46 9.47 3.14 7.41
C ALA A 46 8.91 3.77 8.71
N GLY A 47 8.12 3.03 9.50
CA GLY A 47 7.52 3.48 10.75
C GLY A 47 6.18 4.22 10.61
N GLY A 48 5.64 4.29 9.38
CA GLY A 48 4.33 4.88 9.10
C GLY A 48 3.16 3.92 9.37
N VAL A 49 1.95 4.37 9.07
CA VAL A 49 0.72 3.61 9.33
C VAL A 49 0.13 3.07 8.03
N ALA A 50 -0.18 1.77 7.99
CA ALA A 50 -0.75 1.10 6.83
C ALA A 50 -2.08 0.42 7.17
N PHE A 51 -3.14 0.74 6.41
CA PHE A 51 -4.45 0.11 6.51
C PHE A 51 -4.88 -0.53 5.19
N SER A 52 -5.57 -1.66 5.28
CA SER A 52 -6.25 -2.27 4.14
C SER A 52 -7.70 -2.57 4.47
N SER A 53 -8.60 -2.27 3.53
CA SER A 53 -10.01 -2.61 3.66
C SER A 53 -10.18 -4.13 3.54
N ARG A 54 -10.76 -4.75 4.57
CA ARG A 54 -11.24 -6.14 4.49
C ARG A 54 -12.63 -6.12 3.90
N TYR A 55 -12.88 -6.90 2.85
CA TYR A 55 -14.24 -7.18 2.44
C TYR A 55 -14.95 -7.98 3.54
N ARG A 56 -15.99 -7.40 4.14
CA ARG A 56 -16.83 -8.09 5.12
C ARG A 56 -18.14 -8.45 4.43
N ASN A 57 -18.25 -9.73 4.03
CA ASN A 57 -19.48 -10.28 3.48
C ASN A 57 -20.44 -10.63 4.62
N SER A 58 -21.48 -9.83 4.79
CA SER A 58 -22.60 -10.17 5.67
C SER A 58 -23.60 -11.00 4.87
N ARG A 59 -23.42 -12.32 4.81
CA ARG A 59 -24.50 -13.21 4.38
C ARG A 59 -25.44 -13.39 5.55
N VAL A 60 -26.58 -12.70 5.50
CA VAL A 60 -27.82 -13.07 6.19
C VAL A 60 -28.63 -13.99 5.29
#